data_AF-A0A229FWZ7-F1
#
_entry.id   AF-A0A229FWZ7-F1
#
_cell.length_a   1.000
_cell.length_b   1.000
_cell.length_c   1.000
_cell.angle_alpha   90.00
_cell.angle_beta   90.00
_cell.angle_gamma   90.00
#
_symmetry.space_group_name_H-M   'P 1'
#
loop_
_entity.id
_entity.type
_entity.pdbx_description
1 polymer ?
#
loop_
_entity_poly.entity_id
_entity_poly.type
_entity_poly.pdbx_seq_one_letter_code
_entity_poly.pdbx_strand_id
1 'polypeptide(L)'
;MIRASNAHSQDNFSEKTITLKFSSVDLRQLLQMLADMRGLNLMLSDKVSGKTSINMRNASWQTTFDSVLASKSLGSRFDKDVLWVAPYEELALFHQRQKDREQQHQIGQMGELRQIMIEARIVEAERRFAQNLGAKLAYQQQPNLKTGHLLGASGLNGFEPGTAAITLLGKQATQALNMELSALESNGLGNIVSNPRVLAAENTQALIEQGTELPYQSSAGQGATKVQFRKANLRLEVKPRIQKNQMIVLDVDINKDSVGLKTEQGFAIDTKHVKTQVLVESGGTVILGGIFQETERKDDAKVPFLGSIPLIGFLFRQESKFKDKTELLIFLTPTLVSGQKPQ
;
A
#
# COMPACT_ATOMS: atom_id res chain seq x y z
N MET A 1 -12.01 -23.91 36.84
CA MET A 1 -12.41 -22.73 37.65
C MET A 1 -12.61 -21.60 36.64
N ILE A 2 -13.75 -20.95 36.45
CA ILE A 2 -14.78 -20.44 37.36
C ILE A 2 -16.14 -20.53 36.62
N ARG A 3 -17.19 -21.00 37.31
CA ARG A 3 -18.58 -21.01 36.82
C ARG A 3 -19.17 -19.60 36.93
N ALA A 4 -19.77 -19.10 35.86
CA ALA A 4 -20.61 -17.90 35.90
C ALA A 4 -21.97 -18.26 36.52
N SER A 5 -22.28 -17.67 37.68
CA SER A 5 -23.62 -17.74 38.26
C SER A 5 -24.47 -16.62 37.68
N ASN A 6 -25.31 -16.97 36.70
CA ASN A 6 -26.48 -16.18 36.37
C ASN A 6 -27.53 -16.44 37.46
N ALA A 7 -27.81 -15.43 38.28
CA ALA A 7 -28.96 -15.41 39.17
C ALA A 7 -29.50 -13.97 39.19
N HIS A 8 -30.38 -13.67 38.23
CA HIS A 8 -31.41 -12.67 38.47
C HIS A 8 -32.32 -13.27 39.54
N SER A 9 -32.17 -12.82 40.78
CA SER A 9 -33.17 -13.00 41.82
C SER A 9 -34.44 -12.25 41.39
N GLN A 10 -35.32 -12.98 40.71
CA GLN A 10 -36.75 -12.67 40.72
C GLN A 10 -37.23 -12.83 42.16
N ASP A 11 -37.08 -11.78 42.96
CA ASP A 11 -37.67 -11.76 44.28
C ASP A 11 -39.20 -11.61 44.16
N ASN A 12 -39.89 -12.56 44.80
CA ASN A 12 -41.32 -12.60 45.05
C ASN A 12 -41.82 -11.34 45.81
N PHE A 13 -42.04 -10.23 45.10
CA PHE A 13 -42.59 -8.99 45.68
C PHE A 13 -44.02 -8.66 45.23
N SER A 14 -44.75 -9.67 44.75
CA SER A 14 -46.12 -9.56 44.21
C SER A 14 -47.22 -9.43 45.28
N GLU A 15 -46.94 -9.61 46.57
CA GLU A 15 -48.03 -9.90 47.53
C GLU A 15 -48.53 -8.71 48.38
N LYS A 16 -47.88 -7.54 48.34
CA LYS A 16 -48.43 -6.35 49.02
C LYS A 16 -49.29 -5.55 48.06
N THR A 17 -50.59 -5.84 48.09
CA THR A 17 -51.59 -5.01 47.44
C THR A 17 -51.82 -3.74 48.25
N ILE A 18 -52.04 -2.64 47.54
CA ILE A 18 -52.22 -1.32 48.11
C ILE A 18 -53.60 -0.83 47.66
N THR A 19 -54.34 -0.26 48.61
CA THR A 19 -55.58 0.46 48.31
C THR A 19 -55.32 1.94 48.51
N LEU A 20 -55.42 2.73 47.43
CA LEU A 20 -55.16 4.16 47.43
C LEU A 20 -56.39 4.88 46.90
N LYS A 21 -56.86 5.89 47.64
CA LYS A 21 -57.96 6.73 47.18
C LYS A 21 -57.60 8.19 47.40
N PHE A 22 -57.22 8.84 46.32
CA PHE A 22 -56.79 10.23 46.31
C PHE A 22 -57.59 11.02 45.29
N SER A 23 -58.15 12.13 45.75
CA SER A 23 -58.82 13.12 44.91
C SER A 23 -57.90 14.33 44.81
N SER A 24 -57.34 14.61 43.62
CA SER A 24 -56.54 15.81 43.35
C SER A 24 -55.26 15.94 44.21
N VAL A 25 -54.38 14.94 44.16
CA VAL A 25 -53.08 14.94 44.85
C VAL A 25 -51.96 15.41 43.95
N ASP A 26 -50.96 16.08 44.52
CA ASP A 26 -49.76 16.49 43.80
C ASP A 26 -48.97 15.27 43.31
N LEU A 27 -48.65 15.25 42.01
CA LEU A 27 -48.01 14.11 41.37
C LEU A 27 -46.62 13.80 41.95
N ARG A 28 -45.84 14.83 42.34
CA ARG A 28 -44.51 14.63 42.93
C ARG A 28 -44.63 13.98 44.30
N GLN A 29 -45.58 14.45 45.11
CA GLN A 29 -45.85 13.86 46.42
C GLN A 29 -46.32 12.41 46.32
N LEU A 30 -47.18 12.10 45.35
CA LEU A 30 -47.64 10.74 45.11
C LEU A 30 -46.48 9.82 44.68
N LEU A 31 -45.64 10.27 43.76
CA LEU A 31 -44.47 9.51 43.30
C LEU A 31 -43.43 9.32 44.42
N GLN A 32 -43.20 10.35 45.23
CA GLN A 32 -42.33 10.26 46.41
C GLN A 32 -42.86 9.24 47.40
N MET A 33 -44.16 9.31 47.74
CA MET A 33 -44.79 8.34 48.63
C MET A 33 -44.63 6.91 48.11
N LEU A 34 -44.84 6.68 46.80
CA LEU A 34 -44.67 5.37 46.19
C LEU A 34 -43.20 4.90 46.25
N ALA A 35 -42.22 5.78 46.06
CA ALA A 35 -40.81 5.44 46.18
C ALA A 35 -40.42 5.11 47.63
N ASP A 36 -40.89 5.92 48.60
CA ASP A 36 -40.62 5.74 50.03
C ASP A 36 -41.18 4.41 50.54
N MET A 37 -42.36 3.99 50.06
CA MET A 37 -42.95 2.68 50.38
C MET A 37 -42.06 1.49 49.99
N ARG A 38 -41.14 1.68 49.03
CA ARG A 38 -40.19 0.67 48.55
C ARG A 38 -38.74 0.97 48.94
N GLY A 39 -38.48 2.06 49.66
CA GLY A 39 -37.13 2.48 50.03
C GLY A 39 -36.25 2.84 48.83
N LEU A 40 -36.85 3.37 47.75
CA LEU A 40 -36.12 3.71 46.52
C LEU A 40 -35.66 5.16 46.55
N ASN A 41 -34.42 5.41 46.14
CA ASN A 41 -33.93 6.77 45.88
C ASN A 41 -34.62 7.30 44.61
N LEU A 42 -35.44 8.36 44.73
CA LEU A 42 -36.21 8.92 43.62
C LEU A 42 -35.62 10.25 43.16
N MET A 43 -35.43 10.38 41.84
CA MET A 43 -35.10 11.65 41.21
C MET A 43 -36.17 12.03 40.18
N LEU A 44 -36.85 13.15 40.44
CA LEU A 44 -37.91 13.68 39.58
C LEU A 44 -37.38 14.83 38.72
N SER A 45 -37.60 14.78 37.41
CA SER A 45 -37.35 15.92 36.52
C SER A 45 -38.17 17.15 36.95
N ASP A 46 -37.69 18.35 36.67
CA ASP A 46 -38.38 19.63 36.90
C ASP A 46 -39.72 19.71 36.14
N LYS A 47 -39.84 18.97 35.04
CA LYS A 47 -41.06 18.87 34.22
C LYS A 47 -42.16 18.00 34.82
N VAL A 48 -41.88 17.19 35.84
CA VAL A 48 -42.89 16.36 36.51
C VAL A 48 -43.76 17.24 37.41
N SER A 49 -44.88 17.75 36.91
CA SER A 49 -45.74 18.65 37.67
C SER A 49 -47.23 18.41 37.40
N GLY A 50 -48.08 18.88 38.31
CA GLY A 50 -49.54 18.81 38.17
C GLY A 50 -50.20 17.89 39.21
N LYS A 51 -51.53 17.91 39.20
CA LYS A 51 -52.35 17.09 40.09
C LYS A 51 -52.88 15.85 39.37
N THR A 52 -53.06 14.78 40.12
CA THR A 52 -53.63 13.53 39.66
C THR A 52 -54.67 13.01 40.66
N SER A 53 -55.63 12.24 40.15
CA SER A 53 -56.63 11.56 40.96
C SER A 53 -56.50 10.07 40.68
N ILE A 54 -56.39 9.28 41.75
CA ILE A 54 -56.21 7.84 41.64
C ILE A 54 -57.10 7.13 42.63
N ASN A 55 -57.82 6.12 42.15
CA ASN A 55 -58.62 5.23 42.98
C ASN A 55 -58.26 3.79 42.61
N MET A 56 -57.42 3.18 43.43
CA MET A 56 -56.94 1.81 43.25
C MET A 56 -57.39 0.99 44.44
N ARG A 57 -57.97 -0.18 44.16
CA ARG A 57 -58.37 -1.16 45.16
C ARG A 57 -57.60 -2.44 44.91
N ASN A 58 -56.92 -2.95 45.94
CA ASN A 58 -56.18 -4.20 45.87
C ASN A 58 -55.18 -4.28 44.70
N ALA A 59 -54.52 -3.16 44.34
CA ALA A 59 -53.59 -3.12 43.21
C ALA A 59 -52.14 -3.37 43.68
N SER A 60 -51.32 -4.00 42.85
CA SER A 60 -49.88 -4.11 43.15
C SER A 60 -49.20 -2.74 43.09
N TRP A 61 -48.10 -2.58 43.84
CA TRP A 61 -47.30 -1.35 43.80
C TRP A 61 -46.83 -1.02 42.38
N GLN A 62 -46.34 -2.02 41.65
CA GLN A 62 -45.81 -1.85 40.29
C GLN A 62 -46.91 -1.40 39.33
N THR A 63 -48.06 -2.09 39.35
CA THR A 63 -49.22 -1.70 38.52
C THR A 63 -49.70 -0.30 38.85
N THR A 64 -49.69 0.09 40.13
CA THR A 64 -50.08 1.43 40.58
C THR A 64 -49.09 2.48 40.07
N PHE A 65 -47.80 2.26 40.25
CA PHE A 65 -46.74 3.16 39.81
C PHE A 65 -46.75 3.33 38.28
N ASP A 66 -46.80 2.23 37.53
CA ASP A 66 -46.84 2.25 36.07
C ASP A 66 -48.10 2.95 35.53
N SER A 67 -49.25 2.76 36.19
CA SER A 67 -50.50 3.43 35.81
C SER A 67 -50.43 4.95 36.03
N VAL A 68 -49.80 5.40 37.12
CA VAL A 68 -49.59 6.83 37.41
C VAL A 68 -48.66 7.45 36.36
N LEU A 69 -47.57 6.76 36.01
CA LEU A 69 -46.64 7.21 34.98
C LEU A 69 -47.30 7.28 33.60
N ALA A 70 -48.01 6.22 33.20
CA ALA A 70 -48.70 6.14 31.92
C ALA A 70 -49.76 7.23 31.76
N SER A 71 -50.51 7.56 32.83
CA SER A 71 -51.54 8.61 32.79
C SER A 71 -50.99 10.01 32.49
N LYS A 72 -49.69 10.25 32.68
CA LYS A 72 -49.06 11.57 32.51
C LYS A 72 -47.91 11.53 31.47
N SER A 73 -47.86 10.49 30.64
CA SER A 73 -46.81 10.27 29.64
C SER A 73 -45.39 10.33 30.23
N LEU A 74 -45.26 9.91 31.49
CA LEU A 74 -43.99 9.79 32.18
C LEU A 74 -43.44 8.38 31.99
N GLY A 75 -42.12 8.28 31.99
CA GLY A 75 -41.43 7.00 32.11
C GLY A 75 -40.61 6.96 33.39
N SER A 76 -40.13 5.77 33.72
CA SER A 76 -39.13 5.61 34.75
C SER A 76 -37.92 4.86 34.20
N ARG A 77 -36.76 5.12 34.79
CA ARG A 77 -35.53 4.39 34.48
C ARG A 77 -34.70 4.26 35.74
N PHE A 78 -34.30 3.04 36.04
CA PHE A 78 -33.27 2.79 37.03
C PHE A 78 -31.90 3.07 36.40
N ASP A 79 -31.15 3.99 37.01
CA ASP A 79 -29.73 4.18 36.70
C ASP A 79 -28.93 4.00 37.99
N LYS A 80 -28.14 2.91 38.02
CA LYS A 80 -27.41 2.40 39.19
C LYS A 80 -28.33 2.13 40.38
N ASP A 81 -28.54 3.15 41.21
CA ASP A 81 -29.24 3.08 42.51
C ASP A 81 -30.32 4.16 42.67
N VAL A 82 -30.58 4.94 41.61
CA VAL A 82 -31.57 6.02 41.62
C VAL A 82 -32.63 5.73 40.57
N LEU A 83 -33.89 5.79 40.98
CA LEU A 83 -35.06 5.74 40.12
C LEU A 83 -35.32 7.13 39.55
N TRP A 84 -35.02 7.31 38.28
CA TRP A 84 -35.31 8.54 37.56
C TRP A 84 -36.70 8.48 36.98
N VAL A 85 -37.51 9.52 37.22
CA VAL A 85 -38.84 9.68 36.62
C VAL A 85 -38.89 11.01 35.89
N ALA A 86 -39.18 10.94 34.59
CA ALA A 86 -39.22 12.08 33.70
C ALA A 86 -40.16 11.81 32.52
N PRO A 87 -40.56 12.83 31.75
CA PRO A 87 -41.29 12.64 30.51
C PRO A 87 -40.56 11.69 29.55
N TYR A 88 -41.30 10.86 28.81
CA TYR A 88 -40.71 9.87 27.90
C TYR A 88 -39.71 10.47 26.90
N GLU A 89 -40.00 11.66 26.37
CA GLU A 89 -39.11 12.40 25.45
C GLU A 89 -37.75 12.72 26.08
N GLU A 90 -37.73 13.08 27.36
CA GLU A 90 -36.50 13.43 28.07
C GLU A 90 -35.65 12.18 28.33
N LEU A 91 -36.28 11.06 28.71
CA LEU A 91 -35.61 9.78 28.90
C LEU A 91 -35.03 9.24 27.58
N ALA A 92 -35.71 9.44 26.45
CA ALA A 92 -35.21 9.08 25.13
C ALA A 92 -33.94 9.87 24.75
N LEU A 93 -33.96 11.19 24.96
CA LEU A 93 -32.80 12.06 24.73
C LEU A 93 -31.63 11.76 25.66
N PHE A 94 -31.91 11.36 26.90
CA PHE A 94 -30.88 10.91 27.84
C PHE A 94 -30.20 9.63 27.35
N HIS A 95 -30.97 8.63 26.89
CA HIS A 95 -30.44 7.37 26.37
C HIS A 95 -29.50 7.57 25.18
N GLN A 96 -29.88 8.49 24.27
CA GLN A 96 -29.05 8.84 23.12
C GLN A 96 -27.75 9.52 23.55
N ARG A 97 -27.83 10.50 24.46
CA ARG A 97 -26.63 11.17 25.02
C ARG A 97 -25.69 10.24 25.76
N GLN A 98 -26.20 9.21 26.45
CA GLN A 98 -25.35 8.22 27.12
C GLN A 98 -24.59 7.37 26.09
N LYS A 99 -25.26 6.90 25.04
CA LYS A 99 -24.61 6.16 23.95
C LYS A 99 -23.53 6.98 23.24
N ASP A 100 -23.83 8.25 22.96
CA ASP A 100 -22.88 9.15 22.31
C ASP A 100 -21.66 9.41 23.21
N ARG A 101 -21.88 9.56 24.53
CA ARG A 101 -20.79 9.66 25.50
C ARG A 101 -19.97 8.37 25.57
N GLU A 102 -20.60 7.20 25.60
CA GLU A 102 -19.88 5.91 25.60
C GLU A 102 -19.02 5.74 24.35
N GLN A 103 -19.48 6.17 23.18
CA GLN A 103 -18.69 6.20 21.94
C GLN A 103 -17.53 7.22 22.04
N GLN A 104 -17.79 8.42 22.56
CA GLN A 104 -16.74 9.44 22.75
C GLN A 104 -15.67 9.01 23.77
N HIS A 105 -16.05 8.28 24.83
CA HIS A 105 -15.09 7.77 25.81
C HIS A 105 -14.24 6.62 25.25
N GLN A 106 -14.76 5.82 24.31
CA GLN A 106 -13.96 4.85 23.56
C GLN A 106 -12.98 5.53 22.59
N ILE A 107 -13.38 6.63 21.95
CA ILE A 107 -12.49 7.43 21.10
C ILE A 107 -11.36 8.08 21.93
N GLY A 108 -11.67 8.57 23.13
CA GLY A 108 -10.67 9.16 24.04
C GLY A 108 -9.73 8.17 24.74
N GLN A 109 -10.06 6.86 24.75
CA GLN A 109 -9.19 5.80 25.28
C GLN A 109 -8.36 5.08 24.21
N MET A 110 -8.52 5.43 22.93
CA MET A 110 -7.50 5.08 21.94
C MET A 110 -6.25 5.89 22.29
N GLY A 111 -5.30 5.25 22.97
CA GLY A 111 -3.99 5.84 23.26
C GLY A 111 -3.36 6.42 22.00
N GLU A 112 -2.49 7.42 22.16
CA GLU A 112 -1.81 8.09 21.06
C GLU A 112 -1.33 7.07 20.03
N LEU A 113 -1.94 7.11 18.83
CA LEU A 113 -1.59 6.17 17.76
C LEU A 113 -0.13 6.42 17.42
N ARG A 114 0.72 5.44 17.74
CA ARG A 114 2.13 5.50 17.40
C ARG A 114 2.26 5.47 15.88
N GLN A 115 2.90 6.49 15.34
CA GLN A 115 3.13 6.64 13.92
C GLN A 115 4.57 6.28 13.58
N ILE A 116 4.76 5.59 12.47
CA ILE A 116 6.08 5.25 11.92
C ILE A 116 6.17 5.92 10.56
N MET A 117 7.22 6.70 10.34
CA MET A 117 7.62 7.14 9.00
C MET A 117 8.51 6.05 8.40
N ILE A 118 8.17 5.55 7.21
CA ILE A 118 8.98 4.57 6.49
C ILE A 118 9.57 5.26 5.28
N GLU A 119 10.89 5.27 5.20
CA GLU A 119 11.64 5.74 4.03
C GLU A 119 12.21 4.54 3.30
N ALA A 120 11.97 4.46 1.98
CA ALA A 120 12.67 3.52 1.13
C ALA A 120 13.66 4.26 0.24
N ARG A 121 14.82 3.65 -0.01
CA ARG A 121 15.75 4.04 -1.07
C ARG A 121 15.89 2.86 -2.00
N ILE A 122 15.50 3.04 -3.24
CA ILE A 122 15.61 2.02 -4.28
C ILE A 122 16.64 2.52 -5.25
N VAL A 123 17.74 1.78 -5.38
CA VAL A 123 18.88 2.13 -6.23
C VAL A 123 18.97 1.06 -7.32
N GLU A 124 18.82 1.47 -8.57
CA GLU A 124 19.06 0.63 -9.73
C GLU A 124 20.33 1.13 -10.41
N ALA A 125 21.37 0.29 -10.43
CA ALA A 125 22.62 0.54 -11.11
C ALA A 125 22.68 -0.33 -12.36
N GLU A 126 22.95 0.30 -13.50
CA GLU A 126 23.09 -0.33 -14.79
C GLU A 126 24.48 -0.05 -15.35
N ARG A 127 25.20 -1.11 -15.72
CA ARG A 127 26.51 -1.02 -16.35
C ARG A 127 26.50 -1.82 -17.65
N ARG A 128 26.67 -1.10 -18.75
CA ARG A 128 26.78 -1.66 -20.10
C ARG A 128 28.23 -1.54 -20.56
N PHE A 129 28.80 -2.65 -21.00
CA PHE A 129 30.12 -2.72 -21.64
C PHE A 129 29.93 -3.29 -23.04
N ALA A 130 30.55 -2.67 -24.03
CA ALA A 130 30.57 -3.16 -25.38
C ALA A 130 31.95 -2.99 -26.00
N GLN A 131 32.40 -4.00 -26.73
CA GLN A 131 33.68 -3.99 -27.43
C GLN A 131 33.49 -4.61 -28.80
N ASN A 132 34.05 -3.98 -29.83
CA ASN A 132 34.05 -4.46 -31.20
C ASN A 132 35.48 -4.36 -31.74
N LEU A 133 36.04 -5.47 -32.19
CA LEU A 133 37.36 -5.53 -32.79
C LEU A 133 37.29 -6.38 -34.06
N GLY A 134 37.82 -5.86 -35.16
CA GLY A 134 37.84 -6.63 -36.41
C GLY A 134 38.58 -5.95 -37.54
N ALA A 135 38.74 -6.70 -38.62
CA ALA A 135 39.25 -6.21 -39.88
C ALA A 135 38.34 -6.64 -41.03
N LYS A 136 38.22 -5.78 -42.04
CA LYS A 136 37.38 -5.94 -43.22
C LYS A 136 38.28 -6.06 -44.44
N LEU A 137 37.91 -6.95 -45.35
CA LEU A 137 38.54 -7.09 -46.65
C LEU A 137 37.46 -6.96 -47.72
N ALA A 138 37.66 -6.04 -48.66
CA ALA A 138 36.77 -5.86 -49.80
C ALA A 138 37.58 -5.91 -51.10
N TYR A 139 37.14 -6.78 -52.00
CA TYR A 139 37.68 -6.89 -53.35
C TYR A 139 36.71 -6.22 -54.33
N GLN A 140 37.20 -5.26 -55.10
CA GLN A 140 36.40 -4.51 -56.06
C GLN A 140 36.92 -4.73 -57.49
N GLN A 141 36.06 -5.24 -58.36
CA GLN A 141 36.27 -5.28 -59.81
C GLN A 141 35.31 -4.30 -60.51
N GLN A 142 35.87 -3.35 -61.25
CA GLN A 142 35.21 -2.36 -62.11
C GLN A 142 34.48 -1.16 -61.42
N PRO A 143 34.46 0.06 -62.02
CA PRO A 143 34.01 1.28 -61.34
C PRO A 143 32.48 1.50 -61.25
N ASN A 144 31.65 0.75 -61.99
CA ASN A 144 30.24 1.10 -62.25
C ASN A 144 29.20 0.05 -61.81
N LEU A 145 29.42 -0.66 -60.70
CA LEU A 145 28.38 -1.47 -60.06
C LEU A 145 28.41 -1.23 -58.54
N LYS A 146 27.22 -1.04 -57.95
CA LYS A 146 27.04 -0.90 -56.50
C LYS A 146 27.59 -2.15 -55.80
N THR A 147 28.73 -2.01 -55.12
CA THR A 147 29.29 -3.00 -54.17
C THR A 147 28.21 -3.37 -53.15
N GLY A 148 27.83 -4.63 -52.93
CA GLY A 148 28.68 -5.82 -52.75
C GLY A 148 28.93 -5.96 -51.25
N HIS A 149 28.13 -6.79 -50.58
CA HIS A 149 27.98 -6.98 -49.13
C HIS A 149 29.09 -6.40 -48.21
N LEU A 150 28.74 -5.32 -47.51
CA LEU A 150 29.54 -4.74 -46.43
C LEU A 150 29.35 -5.60 -45.16
N LEU A 151 30.40 -6.32 -44.75
CA LEU A 151 30.48 -7.01 -43.45
C LEU A 151 31.17 -6.11 -42.43
N GLY A 152 30.70 -4.87 -42.29
CA GLY A 152 31.28 -3.93 -41.36
C GLY A 152 30.86 -4.19 -39.92
N ALA A 153 31.74 -3.89 -38.96
CA ALA A 153 31.32 -3.65 -37.59
C ALA A 153 30.30 -2.52 -37.58
N SER A 154 29.03 -2.88 -37.39
CA SER A 154 27.95 -1.92 -37.19
C SER A 154 28.23 -1.12 -35.93
N GLY A 155 27.98 0.18 -35.98
CA GLY A 155 28.01 1.02 -34.80
C GLY A 155 27.16 0.43 -33.68
N LEU A 156 27.63 0.59 -32.45
CA LEU A 156 27.06 -0.04 -31.27
C LEU A 156 26.42 1.06 -30.41
N ASN A 157 25.10 1.03 -30.23
CA ASN A 157 24.32 2.12 -29.62
C ASN A 157 24.55 3.50 -30.28
N GLY A 158 24.76 3.55 -31.60
CA GLY A 158 24.96 4.80 -32.35
C GLY A 158 26.39 5.34 -32.34
N PHE A 159 27.33 4.63 -31.74
CA PHE A 159 28.77 4.95 -31.84
C PHE A 159 29.40 4.14 -32.96
N GLU A 160 29.98 4.81 -33.95
CA GLU A 160 30.74 4.17 -35.02
C GLU A 160 32.16 3.82 -34.53
N PRO A 161 32.70 2.63 -34.90
CA PRO A 161 34.07 2.28 -34.57
C PRO A 161 35.07 3.22 -35.24
N GLY A 162 36.22 3.43 -34.60
CA GLY A 162 37.35 4.07 -35.27
C GLY A 162 37.87 3.14 -36.36
N THR A 163 37.97 3.64 -37.60
CA THR A 163 38.39 2.85 -38.75
C THR A 163 39.67 3.38 -39.37
N ALA A 164 40.55 2.48 -39.81
CA ALA A 164 41.75 2.78 -40.57
C ALA A 164 41.79 1.90 -41.81
N ALA A 165 41.85 2.50 -43.00
CA ALA A 165 41.78 1.77 -44.27
C ALA A 165 43.03 1.93 -45.14
N ILE A 166 43.43 0.85 -45.81
CA ILE A 166 44.50 0.79 -46.79
C ILE A 166 43.92 0.22 -48.09
N THR A 167 44.12 0.93 -49.21
CA THR A 167 43.70 0.49 -50.54
C THR A 167 44.92 0.15 -51.39
N LEU A 168 44.95 -1.07 -51.92
CA LEU A 168 45.98 -1.57 -52.82
C LEU A 168 45.44 -1.57 -54.26
N LEU A 169 46.11 -0.84 -55.16
CA LEU A 169 45.72 -0.67 -56.56
C LEU A 169 46.70 -1.41 -57.49
N GLY A 170 46.17 -2.14 -58.47
CA GLY A 170 46.96 -2.76 -59.54
C GLY A 170 47.42 -1.75 -60.60
N LYS A 171 48.56 -2.03 -61.26
CA LYS A 171 49.22 -1.14 -62.25
C LYS A 171 48.39 -0.83 -63.53
N GLN A 172 47.23 -1.47 -63.72
CA GLN A 172 46.26 -1.26 -64.82
C GLN A 172 44.85 -1.21 -64.18
N ALA A 173 44.50 -0.10 -63.54
CA ALA A 173 43.53 -0.02 -62.43
C ALA A 173 42.05 -0.36 -62.75
N THR A 174 41.75 -1.65 -62.92
CA THR A 174 40.38 -2.22 -62.93
C THR A 174 40.07 -3.02 -61.66
N GLN A 175 41.07 -3.22 -60.78
CA GLN A 175 40.97 -4.02 -59.57
C GLN A 175 41.56 -3.27 -58.37
N ALA A 176 40.83 -3.27 -57.25
CA ALA A 176 41.28 -2.70 -55.97
C ALA A 176 41.01 -3.69 -54.83
N LEU A 177 41.94 -3.76 -53.87
CA LEU A 177 41.78 -4.47 -52.61
C LEU A 177 41.78 -3.45 -51.47
N ASN A 178 40.70 -3.39 -50.71
CA ASN A 178 40.56 -2.52 -49.55
C ASN A 178 40.65 -3.37 -48.28
N MET A 179 41.50 -2.95 -47.35
CA MET A 179 41.58 -3.48 -46.00
C MET A 179 41.20 -2.39 -45.01
N GLU A 180 40.28 -2.64 -44.10
CA GLU A 180 39.86 -1.69 -43.07
C GLU A 180 39.93 -2.33 -41.68
N LEU A 181 40.69 -1.75 -40.76
CA LEU A 181 40.71 -2.16 -39.36
C LEU A 181 39.72 -1.32 -38.57
N SER A 182 38.93 -1.96 -37.71
CA SER A 182 37.95 -1.29 -36.85
C SER A 182 38.12 -1.70 -35.39
N ALA A 183 38.11 -0.72 -34.49
CA ALA A 183 38.11 -0.94 -33.04
C ALA A 183 37.15 0.04 -32.36
N LEU A 184 36.36 -0.47 -31.41
CA LEU A 184 35.46 0.29 -30.56
C LEU A 184 35.39 -0.34 -29.18
N GLU A 185 35.51 0.46 -28.14
CA GLU A 185 35.10 0.10 -26.80
C GLU A 185 34.17 1.18 -26.26
N SER A 186 33.04 0.78 -25.70
CA SER A 186 32.00 1.67 -25.16
C SER A 186 31.60 1.21 -23.77
N ASN A 187 31.56 2.17 -22.84
CA ASN A 187 31.22 1.98 -21.45
C ASN A 187 30.06 2.90 -21.07
N GLY A 188 28.93 2.32 -20.67
CA GLY A 188 27.76 3.02 -20.18
C GLY A 188 27.52 2.75 -18.70
N LEU A 189 27.26 3.79 -17.92
CA LEU A 189 26.90 3.72 -16.51
C LEU A 189 25.64 4.55 -16.28
N GLY A 190 24.61 3.92 -15.73
CA GLY A 190 23.35 4.56 -15.35
C GLY A 190 23.04 4.26 -13.89
N ASN A 191 22.62 5.27 -13.13
CA ASN A 191 22.16 5.09 -11.75
C ASN A 191 20.80 5.76 -11.61
N ILE A 192 19.80 5.01 -11.15
CA ILE A 192 18.45 5.49 -10.89
C ILE A 192 18.19 5.35 -9.40
N VAL A 193 17.80 6.43 -8.74
CA VAL A 193 17.47 6.42 -7.31
C VAL A 193 16.03 6.89 -7.13
N SER A 194 15.25 6.12 -6.37
CA SER A 194 13.89 6.49 -5.96
C SER A 194 13.79 6.50 -4.44
N ASN A 195 13.15 7.54 -3.88
CA ASN A 195 13.06 7.78 -2.44
C ASN A 195 11.60 7.94 -1.95
N PRO A 196 10.72 6.94 -2.07
CA PRO A 196 9.36 7.05 -1.56
C PRO A 196 9.37 7.07 -0.02
N ARG A 197 8.49 7.89 0.56
CA ARG A 197 8.30 8.03 2.01
C ARG A 197 6.82 7.94 2.32
N VAL A 198 6.45 7.17 3.33
CA VAL A 198 5.06 7.01 3.75
C VAL A 198 4.97 6.95 5.27
N LEU A 199 3.97 7.62 5.84
CA LEU A 199 3.69 7.58 7.25
C LEU A 199 2.53 6.61 7.50
N ALA A 200 2.70 5.71 8.47
CA ALA A 200 1.74 4.66 8.79
C ALA A 200 1.54 4.57 10.31
N ALA A 201 0.29 4.39 10.74
CA ALA A 201 0.00 4.04 12.13
C ALA A 201 0.41 2.59 12.41
N GLU A 202 0.72 2.30 13.67
CA GLU A 202 1.04 0.93 14.10
C GLU A 202 -0.08 -0.06 13.69
N ASN A 203 0.32 -1.21 13.15
CA ASN A 203 -0.55 -2.28 12.64
C ASN A 203 -1.47 -1.87 11.47
N THR A 204 -1.30 -0.68 10.90
CA THR A 204 -2.09 -0.19 9.77
C THR A 204 -1.24 -0.21 8.50
N GLN A 205 -1.78 -0.77 7.44
CA GLN A 205 -1.13 -0.80 6.14
C GLN A 205 -1.15 0.58 5.49
N ALA A 206 -0.03 1.01 4.93
CA ALA A 206 0.07 2.19 4.10
C ALA A 206 0.59 1.84 2.71
N LEU A 207 0.15 2.62 1.73
CA LEU A 207 0.47 2.44 0.32
C LEU A 207 0.86 3.79 -0.28
N ILE A 208 1.97 3.83 -0.99
CA ILE A 208 2.36 4.93 -1.86
C ILE A 208 2.68 4.39 -3.25
N GLU A 209 2.12 5.00 -4.29
CA GLU A 209 2.40 4.63 -5.67
C GLU A 209 2.60 5.85 -6.58
N GLN A 210 3.53 5.74 -7.52
CA GLN A 210 3.81 6.76 -8.54
C GLN A 210 4.12 6.08 -9.87
N GLY A 211 3.42 6.44 -10.94
CA GLY A 211 3.67 5.87 -12.27
C GLY A 211 2.73 6.39 -13.33
N THR A 212 2.64 5.65 -14.43
CA THR A 212 1.74 5.94 -15.56
C THR A 212 0.84 4.75 -15.83
N GLU A 213 -0.32 5.00 -16.43
CA GLU A 213 -1.20 3.96 -16.93
C GLU A 213 -1.09 3.88 -18.45
N LEU A 214 -0.99 2.65 -18.96
CA LEU A 214 -0.85 2.35 -20.39
C LEU A 214 -2.13 1.68 -20.89
N PRO A 215 -2.76 2.20 -21.97
CA PRO A 215 -3.94 1.58 -22.55
C PRO A 215 -3.56 0.37 -23.41
N TYR A 216 -4.21 -0.76 -23.17
CA TYR A 216 -4.12 -1.98 -23.98
C TYR A 216 -5.47 -2.28 -24.60
N GLN A 217 -5.48 -2.59 -25.88
CA GLN A 217 -6.69 -3.05 -26.56
C GLN A 217 -6.83 -4.55 -26.36
N SER A 218 -8.00 -4.97 -25.88
CA SER A 218 -8.38 -6.38 -25.74
C SER A 218 -9.63 -6.64 -26.59
N SER A 219 -9.75 -7.85 -27.17
CA SER A 219 -10.97 -8.23 -27.89
C SER A 219 -12.10 -8.44 -26.88
N ALA A 220 -13.22 -7.75 -27.08
CA ALA A 220 -14.42 -7.88 -26.25
C ALA A 220 -15.45 -8.87 -26.84
N GLY A 221 -15.06 -9.64 -27.87
CA GLY A 221 -15.97 -10.47 -28.66
C GLY A 221 -16.74 -9.67 -29.73
N GLN A 222 -17.23 -10.38 -30.76
CA GLN A 222 -18.01 -9.81 -31.90
C GLN A 222 -17.37 -8.58 -32.59
N GLY A 223 -16.03 -8.50 -32.65
CA GLY A 223 -15.32 -7.40 -33.31
C GLY A 223 -15.23 -6.10 -32.49
N ALA A 224 -15.76 -6.07 -31.26
CA ALA A 224 -15.61 -4.94 -30.36
C ALA A 224 -14.22 -4.95 -29.70
N THR A 225 -13.61 -3.76 -29.57
CA THR A 225 -12.36 -3.54 -28.83
C THR A 225 -12.67 -2.95 -27.46
N LYS A 226 -12.09 -3.50 -26.39
CA LYS A 226 -12.15 -2.97 -25.03
C LYS A 226 -10.77 -2.49 -24.63
N VAL A 227 -10.66 -1.22 -24.27
CA VAL A 227 -9.43 -0.63 -23.73
C VAL A 227 -9.33 -0.97 -22.23
N GLN A 228 -8.21 -1.54 -21.82
CA GLN A 228 -7.87 -1.81 -20.42
C GLN A 228 -6.57 -1.09 -20.05
N PHE A 229 -6.53 -0.43 -18.91
CA PHE A 229 -5.33 0.25 -18.44
C PHE A 229 -4.48 -0.68 -17.58
N ARG A 230 -3.18 -0.77 -17.87
CA ARG A 230 -2.20 -1.42 -16.98
C ARG A 230 -1.22 -0.39 -16.45
N LYS A 231 -0.95 -0.45 -15.14
CA LYS A 231 -0.03 0.46 -14.46
C LYS A 231 1.42 0.06 -14.72
N ALA A 232 2.27 1.05 -14.95
CA ALA A 232 3.72 0.96 -14.83
C ALA A 232 4.15 1.95 -13.75
N ASN A 233 4.24 1.48 -12.50
CA ASN A 233 4.47 2.31 -11.33
C ASN A 233 5.54 1.76 -10.38
N LEU A 234 6.10 2.66 -9.59
CA LEU A 234 6.74 2.32 -8.33
C LEU A 234 5.65 2.27 -7.26
N ARG A 235 5.56 1.16 -6.53
CA ARG A 235 4.58 0.91 -5.47
C ARG A 235 5.32 0.44 -4.23
N LEU A 236 5.12 1.13 -3.11
CA LEU A 236 5.58 0.70 -1.79
C LEU A 236 4.35 0.50 -0.91
N GLU A 237 4.12 -0.75 -0.52
CA GLU A 237 3.12 -1.14 0.46
C GLU A 237 3.86 -1.65 1.70
N VAL A 238 3.50 -1.10 2.85
CA VAL A 238 4.15 -1.44 4.11
C VAL A 238 3.17 -1.48 5.27
N LYS A 239 3.33 -2.45 6.16
CA LYS A 239 2.61 -2.54 7.43
C LYS A 239 3.62 -2.61 8.57
N PRO A 240 3.76 -1.55 9.39
CA PRO A 240 4.67 -1.55 10.52
C PRO A 240 4.02 -2.15 11.77
N ARG A 241 4.84 -2.83 12.57
CA ARG A 241 4.48 -3.31 13.92
C ARG A 241 5.63 -3.06 14.88
N ILE A 242 5.35 -2.37 15.99
CA ILE A 242 6.36 -2.06 17.00
C ILE A 242 6.50 -3.23 17.97
N GLN A 243 7.73 -3.66 18.24
CA GLN A 243 8.06 -4.66 19.24
C GLN A 243 8.63 -4.01 20.51
N LYS A 244 8.92 -4.84 21.52
CA LYS A 244 9.69 -4.41 22.69
C LYS A 244 11.07 -3.90 22.23
N ASN A 245 11.65 -2.96 22.97
CA ASN A 245 12.96 -2.34 22.68
C ASN A 245 13.01 -1.49 21.39
N GLN A 246 11.91 -0.86 20.97
CA GLN A 246 11.88 0.06 19.81
C GLN A 246 12.26 -0.59 18.46
N MET A 247 12.28 -1.93 18.40
CA MET A 247 12.41 -2.65 17.14
C MET A 247 11.09 -2.57 16.39
N ILE A 248 11.17 -2.42 15.07
CA ILE A 248 10.05 -2.29 14.16
C ILE A 248 10.10 -3.46 13.18
N VAL A 249 9.04 -4.26 13.18
CA VAL A 249 8.80 -5.24 12.13
C VAL A 249 8.09 -4.53 10.98
N LEU A 250 8.61 -4.69 9.77
CA LEU A 250 8.00 -4.17 8.56
C LEU A 250 7.61 -5.36 7.68
N ASP A 251 6.31 -5.53 7.42
CA ASP A 251 5.83 -6.33 6.30
C ASP A 251 5.85 -5.43 5.06
N VAL A 252 6.66 -5.77 4.07
CA VAL A 252 6.98 -4.90 2.93
C VAL A 252 6.66 -5.62 1.63
N ASP A 253 5.97 -4.92 0.74
CA ASP A 253 5.66 -5.35 -0.62
C ASP A 253 5.99 -4.18 -1.56
N ILE A 254 7.11 -4.31 -2.28
CA ILE A 254 7.63 -3.30 -3.20
C ILE A 254 7.52 -3.83 -4.62
N ASN A 255 6.91 -3.04 -5.49
CA ASN A 255 6.87 -3.30 -6.91
C ASN A 255 7.46 -2.11 -7.69
N LYS A 256 8.29 -2.40 -8.69
CA LYS A 256 8.85 -1.40 -9.60
C LYS A 256 8.61 -1.86 -11.03
N ASP A 257 7.60 -1.28 -11.63
CA ASP A 257 7.24 -1.50 -13.02
C ASP A 257 7.70 -0.33 -13.88
N SER A 258 8.26 -0.64 -15.05
CA SER A 258 8.63 0.33 -16.07
C SER A 258 8.06 -0.03 -17.44
N VAL A 259 7.91 0.97 -18.29
CA VAL A 259 7.47 0.77 -19.67
C VAL A 259 8.61 0.14 -20.45
N GLY A 260 8.37 -1.07 -20.96
CA GLY A 260 9.32 -1.81 -21.79
C GLY A 260 9.15 -1.52 -23.28
N LEU A 261 9.62 -2.44 -24.11
CA LEU A 261 9.61 -2.32 -25.57
C LEU A 261 8.19 -2.17 -26.15
N LYS A 262 8.04 -1.36 -27.20
CA LYS A 262 6.79 -1.30 -27.97
C LYS A 262 6.59 -2.60 -28.76
N THR A 263 5.44 -3.22 -28.58
CA THR A 263 4.95 -4.41 -29.30
C THR A 263 3.79 -4.03 -30.23
N GLU A 264 3.33 -4.95 -31.07
CA GLU A 264 2.15 -4.72 -31.93
C GLU A 264 0.87 -4.44 -31.12
N GLN A 265 0.77 -4.95 -29.89
CA GLN A 265 -0.42 -4.90 -29.05
C GLN A 265 -0.35 -3.87 -27.91
N GLY A 266 0.70 -3.04 -27.88
CA GLY A 266 0.96 -2.10 -26.79
C GLY A 266 2.41 -2.16 -26.33
N PHE A 267 2.73 -1.69 -25.14
CA PHE A 267 4.09 -1.77 -24.60
C PHE A 267 4.28 -3.05 -23.78
N ALA A 268 5.52 -3.54 -23.65
CA ALA A 268 5.84 -4.49 -22.59
C ALA A 268 5.88 -3.76 -21.24
N ILE A 269 5.76 -4.49 -20.13
CA ILE A 269 5.97 -3.94 -18.79
C ILE A 269 7.06 -4.78 -18.15
N ASP A 270 8.19 -4.14 -17.85
CA ASP A 270 9.26 -4.76 -17.10
C ASP A 270 8.91 -4.63 -15.62
N THR A 271 8.92 -5.75 -14.89
CA THR A 271 8.43 -5.81 -13.50
C THR A 271 9.54 -6.28 -12.57
N LYS A 272 9.68 -5.63 -11.41
CA LYS A 272 10.60 -6.02 -10.34
C LYS A 272 9.85 -6.01 -9.02
N HIS A 273 9.67 -7.19 -8.41
CA HIS A 273 8.81 -7.36 -7.24
C HIS A 273 9.58 -7.98 -6.08
N VAL A 274 9.41 -7.41 -4.88
CA VAL A 274 10.01 -7.90 -3.64
C VAL A 274 8.97 -7.88 -2.54
N LYS A 275 8.72 -9.04 -1.94
CA LYS A 275 7.84 -9.19 -0.78
C LYS A 275 8.60 -9.88 0.35
N THR A 276 8.72 -9.20 1.48
CA THR A 276 9.52 -9.69 2.61
C THR A 276 9.04 -9.11 3.93
N GLN A 277 9.50 -9.73 5.02
CA GLN A 277 9.33 -9.22 6.38
C GLN A 277 10.72 -9.00 6.98
N VAL A 278 10.95 -7.82 7.53
CA VAL A 278 12.22 -7.48 8.18
C VAL A 278 12.03 -6.88 9.55
N LEU A 279 13.04 -7.06 10.40
CA LEU A 279 13.14 -6.49 11.72
C LEU A 279 14.29 -5.49 11.72
N VAL A 280 14.01 -4.26 12.14
CA VAL A 280 14.99 -3.17 12.13
C VAL A 280 14.73 -2.24 13.33
N GLU A 281 15.78 -1.63 13.85
CA GLU A 281 15.68 -0.66 14.93
C GLU A 281 15.09 0.67 14.42
N SER A 282 14.37 1.42 15.26
CA SER A 282 13.90 2.76 14.90
C SER A 282 15.07 3.68 14.56
N GLY A 283 15.06 4.27 13.35
CA GLY A 283 16.12 5.11 12.79
C GLY A 283 17.24 4.33 12.11
N GLY A 284 17.28 2.99 12.26
CA GLY A 284 18.24 2.12 11.60
C GLY A 284 17.86 1.85 10.13
N THR A 285 18.85 1.56 9.29
CA THR A 285 18.64 1.17 7.89
C THR A 285 18.89 -0.32 7.71
N VAL A 286 17.96 -1.02 7.07
CA VAL A 286 18.13 -2.42 6.65
C VAL A 286 18.17 -2.51 5.12
N ILE A 287 19.04 -3.37 4.60
CA ILE A 287 19.08 -3.74 3.19
C ILE A 287 18.18 -4.96 3.03
N LEU A 288 17.07 -4.81 2.30
CA LEU A 288 16.13 -5.90 2.06
C LEU A 288 16.69 -6.97 1.12
N GLY A 289 17.69 -6.61 0.33
CA GLY A 289 18.33 -7.45 -0.67
C GLY A 289 18.48 -6.72 -2.00
N GLY A 290 18.75 -7.50 -3.04
CA GLY A 290 18.85 -6.99 -4.40
C GLY A 290 18.64 -8.04 -5.48
N ILE A 291 18.32 -7.59 -6.69
CA ILE A 291 18.24 -8.43 -7.88
C ILE A 291 19.49 -8.15 -8.71
N PHE A 292 20.28 -9.19 -8.93
CA PHE A 292 21.48 -9.14 -9.74
C PHE A 292 21.24 -9.87 -11.07
N GLN A 293 21.39 -9.15 -12.18
CA GLN A 293 21.29 -9.73 -13.52
C GLN A 293 22.53 -9.36 -14.33
N GLU A 294 23.14 -10.36 -14.96
CA GLU A 294 24.25 -10.17 -15.89
C GLU A 294 23.94 -10.92 -17.18
N THR A 295 24.02 -10.21 -18.31
CA THR A 295 23.86 -10.78 -19.65
C THR A 295 25.13 -10.54 -20.44
N GLU A 296 25.82 -11.62 -20.81
CA GLU A 296 26.99 -11.57 -21.69
C GLU A 296 26.63 -12.17 -23.06
N ARG A 297 26.92 -11.42 -24.13
CA ARG A 297 26.80 -11.87 -25.52
C ARG A 297 28.15 -11.70 -26.20
N LYS A 298 28.61 -12.75 -26.86
CA LYS A 298 29.81 -12.75 -27.68
C LYS A 298 29.45 -13.25 -29.08
N ASP A 299 29.68 -12.41 -30.07
CA ASP A 299 29.43 -12.70 -31.47
C ASP A 299 30.77 -12.74 -32.22
N ASP A 300 31.10 -13.89 -32.80
CA ASP A 300 32.33 -14.12 -33.56
C ASP A 300 32.00 -14.37 -35.04
N ALA A 301 32.21 -13.36 -35.89
CA ALA A 301 32.10 -13.49 -37.34
C ALA A 301 33.49 -13.73 -37.94
N LYS A 302 33.66 -14.75 -38.79
CA LYS A 302 34.97 -15.06 -39.39
C LYS A 302 34.86 -15.65 -40.79
N VAL A 303 35.87 -15.40 -41.61
CA VAL A 303 36.01 -16.05 -42.92
C VAL A 303 36.43 -17.52 -42.71
N PRO A 304 35.74 -18.50 -43.33
CA PRO A 304 36.14 -19.90 -43.28
C PRO A 304 37.61 -20.10 -43.68
N PHE A 305 38.32 -21.02 -43.02
CA PHE A 305 39.76 -21.28 -43.14
C PHE A 305 40.67 -20.12 -42.70
N LEU A 306 40.55 -18.93 -43.28
CA LEU A 306 41.45 -17.79 -43.06
C LEU A 306 41.35 -17.20 -41.65
N GLY A 307 40.15 -17.12 -41.08
CA GLY A 307 39.93 -16.55 -39.74
C GLY A 307 40.46 -17.41 -38.58
N SER A 308 40.93 -18.63 -38.85
CA SER A 308 41.46 -19.54 -37.84
C SER A 308 42.98 -19.76 -37.95
N ILE A 309 43.66 -19.07 -38.86
CA ILE A 309 45.13 -19.17 -39.02
C ILE A 309 45.81 -18.51 -37.79
N PRO A 310 46.75 -19.18 -37.13
CA PRO A 310 47.55 -18.57 -36.07
C PRO A 310 48.26 -17.29 -36.53
N LEU A 311 48.45 -16.33 -35.63
CA LEU A 311 49.06 -15.00 -35.85
C LEU A 311 48.29 -14.03 -36.78
N ILE A 312 47.75 -14.48 -37.92
CA ILE A 312 47.13 -13.59 -38.93
C ILE A 312 45.60 -13.67 -39.00
N GLY A 313 44.98 -14.67 -38.35
CA GLY A 313 43.53 -14.88 -38.40
C GLY A 313 42.70 -13.71 -37.85
N PHE A 314 43.29 -12.83 -37.03
CA PHE A 314 42.64 -11.60 -36.55
C PHE A 314 42.25 -10.64 -37.69
N LEU A 315 42.94 -10.71 -38.84
CA LEU A 315 42.64 -9.90 -40.03
C LEU A 315 41.41 -10.40 -40.81
N PHE A 316 40.92 -11.60 -40.47
CA PHE A 316 39.85 -12.29 -41.18
C PHE A 316 38.69 -12.67 -40.24
N ARG A 317 38.59 -12.00 -39.10
CA ARG A 317 37.52 -12.18 -38.11
C ARG A 317 37.14 -10.84 -37.48
N GLN A 318 35.92 -10.81 -36.96
CA GLN A 318 35.37 -9.75 -36.16
C GLN A 318 34.77 -10.36 -34.89
N GLU A 319 35.15 -9.80 -33.75
CA GLU A 319 34.70 -10.21 -32.43
C GLU A 319 33.92 -9.04 -31.82
N SER A 320 32.66 -9.28 -31.48
CA SER A 320 31.80 -8.32 -30.79
C SER A 320 31.42 -8.89 -29.43
N LYS A 321 31.72 -8.15 -28.37
CA LYS A 321 31.42 -8.51 -26.98
C LYS A 321 30.50 -7.48 -26.36
N PHE A 322 29.40 -7.94 -25.79
CA PHE A 322 28.44 -7.13 -25.05
C PHE A 322 28.26 -7.72 -23.66
N LYS A 323 28.31 -6.87 -22.63
CA LYS A 323 28.06 -7.27 -21.25
C LYS A 323 27.17 -6.22 -20.59
N ASP A 324 25.99 -6.65 -20.19
CA ASP A 324 25.00 -5.82 -19.50
C ASP A 324 24.83 -6.32 -18.07
N LYS A 325 24.95 -5.42 -17.09
CA LYS A 325 24.94 -5.73 -15.66
C LYS A 325 23.95 -4.80 -14.98
N THR A 326 22.91 -5.36 -14.38
CA THR A 326 21.87 -4.63 -13.63
C THR A 326 21.85 -5.08 -12.18
N GLU A 327 21.90 -4.12 -11.26
CA GLU A 327 21.83 -4.32 -9.82
C GLU A 327 20.70 -3.46 -9.24
N LEU A 328 19.68 -4.09 -8.67
CA LEU A 328 18.66 -3.41 -7.86
C LEU A 328 18.99 -3.58 -6.39
N LEU A 329 19.09 -2.51 -5.61
CA LEU A 329 19.26 -2.54 -4.15
C LEU A 329 18.13 -1.76 -3.47
N ILE A 330 17.57 -2.33 -2.40
CA ILE A 330 16.47 -1.73 -1.65
C ILE A 330 16.89 -1.54 -0.20
N PHE A 331 16.87 -0.29 0.25
CA PHE A 331 17.13 0.12 1.62
C PHE A 331 15.84 0.60 2.27
N LEU A 332 15.58 0.23 3.52
CA LEU A 332 14.48 0.75 4.31
C LEU A 332 14.97 1.33 5.63
N THR A 333 14.41 2.48 5.99
CA THR A 333 14.67 3.16 7.27
C THR A 333 13.33 3.55 7.89
N PRO A 334 12.82 2.81 8.90
CA PRO A 334 11.67 3.25 9.65
C PRO A 334 12.08 4.15 10.82
N THR A 335 11.32 5.21 11.06
CA THR A 335 11.53 6.16 12.15
C THR A 335 10.24 6.30 12.94
N LEU A 336 10.27 5.99 14.23
CA LEU A 336 9.15 6.26 15.13
C LEU A 336 8.93 7.77 15.25
N VAL A 337 7.74 8.24 14.89
CA VAL A 337 7.33 9.63 15.06
C VAL A 337 6.73 9.77 16.46
N SER A 338 7.49 10.31 17.41
CA SER A 338 6.93 10.67 18.72
C SER A 338 6.01 11.87 18.56
N GLY A 339 4.77 11.77 19.01
CA GLY A 339 3.77 12.83 18.89
C GLY A 339 4.28 14.13 19.51
N GLN A 340 4.61 15.12 18.67
CA GLN A 340 4.44 16.50 19.09
C GLN A 340 2.93 16.73 19.11
N LYS A 341 2.41 17.04 20.30
CA LYS A 341 1.06 17.60 20.44
C LYS A 341 0.97 18.80 19.48
N PRO A 342 -0.04 18.87 18.59
CA PRO A 342 -0.32 20.13 17.92
C PRO A 342 -0.55 21.20 19.01
N GLN A 343 0.22 22.28 18.96
CA GLN A 343 0.08 23.43 19.86
C GLN A 343 -1.26 24.14 19.65
#